data_AF-A0A7C4L1N3-F1
#
_entry.id   AF-A0A7C4L1N3-F1
#
_cell.length_a   1.000
_cell.length_b   1.000
_cell.length_c   1.000
_cell.angle_alpha   90.00
_cell.angle_beta   90.00
_cell.angle_gamma   90.00
#
_symmetry.space_group_name_H-M   'P 1'
#
loop_
_entity.id
_entity.type
_entity.pdbx_description
1 polymer ?
#
loop_
_entity_poly.entity_id
_entity_poly.type
_entity_poly.pdbx_seq_one_letter_code
_entity_poly.pdbx_strand_id
1 'polypeptide(L)'
;MDDFNLRLKKLIDGLTKVILDSLIAEDIDQDEAAEISRFILERKKAVTNDGELNNFLNELKNRYFIFSSFVDSFEKESQNQKEDTQKIETIKSQLLKFTQ
;
A
#
# COMPACT_ATOMS: atom_id res chain seq x y z
N MET A 1 -4.03 -15.80 -11.00
CA MET A 1 -2.83 -15.01 -10.64
C MET A 1 -3.25 -14.18 -9.44
N ASP A 2 -2.63 -14.41 -8.26
CA ASP A 2 -3.12 -13.89 -6.98
C ASP A 2 -3.33 -12.38 -6.99
N ASP A 3 -4.54 -11.96 -6.61
CA ASP A 3 -4.94 -10.57 -6.40
C ASP A 3 -3.92 -9.79 -5.57
N PHE A 4 -3.34 -10.47 -4.57
CA PHE A 4 -2.29 -9.94 -3.72
C PHE A 4 -1.02 -9.53 -4.49
N ASN A 5 -0.53 -10.35 -5.41
CA ASN A 5 0.69 -10.04 -6.17
C ASN A 5 0.49 -8.85 -7.11
N LEU A 6 -0.73 -8.69 -7.66
CA LEU A 6 -1.08 -7.52 -8.46
C LEU A 6 -1.15 -6.25 -7.61
N ARG A 7 -1.78 -6.33 -6.43
CA ARG A 7 -1.82 -5.23 -5.46
C ARG A 7 -0.43 -4.83 -4.98
N LEU A 8 0.42 -5.81 -4.65
CA LEU A 8 1.80 -5.57 -4.24
C LEU A 8 2.60 -4.88 -5.34
N LYS A 9 2.45 -5.30 -6.61
CA LYS A 9 3.10 -4.62 -7.74
C LYS A 9 2.68 -3.14 -7.83
N LYS A 10 1.38 -2.86 -7.81
CA LYS A 10 0.87 -1.48 -7.86
C LYS A 10 1.39 -0.61 -6.71
N LEU A 11 1.50 -1.20 -5.51
CA LEU A 11 2.08 -0.52 -4.36
C LEU A 11 3.55 -0.15 -4.61
N ILE A 12 4.37 -1.10 -5.08
CA ILE A 12 5.78 -0.85 -5.38
C ILE A 12 5.93 0.23 -6.47
N ASP A 13 5.07 0.23 -7.48
CA ASP A 13 5.06 1.28 -8.51
C ASP A 13 4.75 2.65 -7.87
N GLY A 14 3.80 2.71 -6.94
CA GLY A 14 3.49 3.92 -6.15
C GLY A 14 4.65 4.41 -5.29
N LEU A 15 5.32 3.50 -4.57
CA LEU A 15 6.50 3.83 -3.76
C LEU A 15 7.65 4.35 -4.63
N THR A 16 7.85 3.75 -5.79
CA THR A 16 8.88 4.18 -6.75
C THR A 16 8.60 5.60 -7.24
N LYS A 17 7.32 5.91 -7.50
CA LYS A 17 6.92 7.27 -7.88
C LYS A 17 7.24 8.29 -6.77
N VAL A 18 6.98 7.97 -5.51
CA VAL A 18 7.32 8.86 -4.38
C VAL A 18 8.82 9.16 -4.35
N ILE A 19 9.68 8.15 -4.53
CA ILE A 19 11.14 8.35 -4.58
C ILE A 19 11.54 9.29 -5.72
N LEU A 20 10.96 9.09 -6.91
CA LEU A 20 11.23 9.93 -8.07
C LEU A 20 10.77 11.37 -7.86
N ASP A 21 9.56 11.56 -7.34
CA ASP A 21 9.00 12.88 -7.06
C ASP A 21 9.86 13.61 -6.01
N SER A 22 10.32 12.91 -4.96
CA SER A 22 11.24 13.47 -3.95
C SER A 22 12.63 13.80 -4.49
N LEU A 23 13.18 12.99 -5.40
CA LEU A 23 14.44 13.31 -6.10
C LEU A 23 14.29 14.56 -6.97
N ILE A 24 13.18 14.69 -7.70
CA ILE A 24 12.89 15.85 -8.55
C ILE A 24 12.71 17.12 -7.71
N ALA A 25 12.08 16.98 -6.53
CA ALA A 25 11.87 18.08 -5.59
C ALA A 25 13.14 18.43 -4.77
N GLU A 26 14.23 17.68 -4.92
CA GLU A 26 15.46 17.81 -4.14
C GLU A 26 15.25 17.58 -2.62
N ASP A 27 14.19 16.86 -2.24
CA ASP A 27 13.90 16.48 -0.85
C ASP A 27 14.83 15.38 -0.34
N ILE A 28 15.36 14.56 -1.25
CA ILE A 28 16.34 13.49 -1.01
C ILE A 28 17.41 13.54 -2.09
N ASP A 29 18.59 13.00 -1.80
CA ASP A 29 19.65 12.84 -2.79
C ASP A 29 19.66 11.43 -3.43
N GLN A 30 20.59 11.21 -4.36
CA GLN A 30 20.73 9.93 -5.07
C GLN A 30 21.15 8.78 -4.16
N ASP A 31 21.97 9.06 -3.13
CA ASP A 31 22.46 8.05 -2.20
C ASP A 31 21.33 7.60 -1.26
N GLU A 32 20.53 8.55 -0.76
CA GLU A 32 19.34 8.29 0.02
C GLU A 32 18.28 7.54 -0.79
N ALA A 33 18.02 7.95 -2.03
CA ALA A 33 17.12 7.23 -2.93
C ALA A 33 17.57 5.78 -3.21
N ALA A 34 18.89 5.55 -3.32
CA ALA A 34 19.45 4.21 -3.48
C ALA A 34 19.30 3.36 -2.22
N GLU A 35 19.50 3.95 -1.03
CA GLU A 35 19.28 3.30 0.26
C GLU A 35 17.82 2.86 0.41
N ILE A 36 16.89 3.79 0.19
CA ILE A 36 15.44 3.55 0.27
C ILE A 36 15.03 2.45 -0.71
N SER A 37 15.51 2.52 -1.95
CA SER A 37 15.21 1.52 -2.98
C SER A 37 15.71 0.14 -2.56
N ARG A 38 16.91 0.05 -1.99
CA ARG A 38 17.44 -1.22 -1.47
C ARG A 38 16.58 -1.76 -0.34
N PHE A 39 16.21 -0.92 0.61
CA PHE A 39 15.32 -1.30 1.72
C PHE A 39 13.99 -1.88 1.21
N ILE A 40 13.33 -1.19 0.27
CA ILE A 40 12.06 -1.67 -0.32
C ILE A 40 12.24 -3.01 -1.04
N LEU A 41 13.31 -3.15 -1.84
CA LEU A 41 13.57 -4.37 -2.60
C LEU A 41 13.89 -5.59 -1.72
N GLU A 42 14.53 -5.38 -0.58
CA GLU A 42 14.79 -6.43 0.40
C GLU A 42 13.51 -6.80 1.15
N ARG A 43 12.76 -5.80 1.64
CA ARG A 43 11.59 -6.04 2.48
C ARG A 43 10.41 -6.63 1.70
N LYS A 44 10.20 -6.23 0.45
CA LYS A 44 9.10 -6.76 -0.40
C LYS A 44 9.15 -8.28 -0.58
N LYS A 45 10.33 -8.91 -0.48
CA LYS A 45 10.48 -10.36 -0.63
C LYS A 45 9.87 -11.14 0.52
N ALA A 46 9.72 -10.48 1.68
CA ALA A 46 9.14 -11.05 2.88
C ALA A 46 7.65 -10.75 3.04
N VAL A 47 7.02 -10.06 2.07
CA VAL A 47 5.61 -9.66 2.14
C VAL A 47 4.77 -10.68 1.38
N THR A 48 4.06 -11.52 2.13
CA THR A 48 3.20 -12.61 1.63
C THR A 48 1.74 -12.45 2.03
N ASN A 49 1.44 -11.58 3.00
CA ASN A 49 0.09 -11.31 3.48
C ASN A 49 -0.09 -9.82 3.86
N ASP A 50 -1.35 -9.43 4.11
CA ASP A 50 -1.70 -8.04 4.45
C ASP A 50 -1.10 -7.56 5.78
N GLY A 51 -0.85 -8.47 6.75
CA GLY A 51 -0.24 -8.11 8.03
C GLY A 51 1.23 -7.72 7.88
N GLU A 52 1.98 -8.52 7.13
CA GLU A 52 3.36 -8.21 6.75
C GLU A 52 3.44 -6.94 5.90
N LEU A 53 2.46 -6.73 5.02
CA LEU A 53 2.40 -5.52 4.22
C LEU A 53 2.22 -4.26 5.09
N ASN A 54 1.30 -4.29 6.06
CA ASN A 54 1.08 -3.16 6.97
C ASN A 54 2.33 -2.89 7.83
N ASN A 55 3.01 -3.94 8.29
CA ASN A 55 4.27 -3.77 9.03
C ASN A 55 5.35 -3.14 8.16
N PHE A 56 5.49 -3.59 6.91
CA PHE A 56 6.41 -2.99 5.96
C PHE A 56 6.12 -1.50 5.72
N LEU A 57 4.86 -1.12 5.51
CA LEU A 57 4.49 0.28 5.27
C LEU A 57 4.72 1.16 6.51
N ASN A 58 4.46 0.64 7.70
CA ASN A 58 4.76 1.33 8.95
C ASN A 58 6.27 1.51 9.17
N GLU A 59 7.07 0.46 8.94
CA GLU A 59 8.53 0.56 8.98
C GLU A 59 9.04 1.61 7.98
N LEU A 60 8.50 1.62 6.75
CA LEU A 60 8.87 2.55 5.70
C LEU A 60 8.57 4.00 6.10
N LYS A 61 7.35 4.29 6.58
CA LYS A 61 6.94 5.62 7.04
C LYS A 61 7.77 6.10 8.23
N ASN A 62 8.04 5.21 9.18
CA ASN A 62 8.81 5.56 10.38
C ASN A 62 10.27 5.89 10.07
N ARG A 63 10.85 5.22 9.05
CA ARG A 63 12.24 5.42 8.67
C ARG A 63 12.43 6.56 7.68
N TYR A 64 11.48 6.76 6.76
CA TYR A 64 11.59 7.70 5.65
C TYR A 64 10.33 8.56 5.54
N PHE A 65 10.45 9.81 6.00
CA PHE A 65 9.31 10.72 6.15
C PHE A 65 8.58 10.99 4.82
N ILE A 66 9.28 10.94 3.68
CA ILE A 66 8.73 11.19 2.33
C ILE A 66 7.52 10.27 1.99
N PHE A 67 7.41 9.12 2.65
CA PHE A 67 6.30 8.19 2.41
C PHE A 67 5.07 8.43 3.29
N SER A 68 5.12 9.33 4.26
CA SER A 68 4.04 9.52 5.24
C SER A 68 2.67 9.75 4.58
N SER A 69 2.60 10.72 3.67
CA SER A 69 1.36 11.05 2.95
C SER A 69 0.86 9.90 2.07
N PHE A 70 1.77 9.15 1.46
CA PHE A 70 1.44 8.00 0.61
C PHE A 70 0.83 6.87 1.45
N VAL A 71 1.48 6.51 2.56
CA VAL A 71 1.03 5.44 3.46
C VAL A 71 -0.32 5.79 4.08
N ASP A 72 -0.49 7.01 4.57
CA ASP A 72 -1.76 7.46 5.15
C ASP A 72 -2.91 7.40 4.15
N SER A 73 -2.64 7.77 2.89
CA SER A 73 -3.62 7.67 1.81
C SER A 73 -3.97 6.22 1.46
N PHE A 74 -2.96 5.35 1.44
CA PHE A 74 -3.14 3.92 1.16
C PHE A 74 -3.95 3.22 2.25
N GLU A 75 -3.68 3.50 3.52
CA GLU A 75 -4.44 2.96 4.65
C GLU A 75 -5.92 3.38 4.58
N LYS A 76 -6.17 4.66 4.28
CA LYS A 76 -7.53 5.18 4.12
C LYS A 76 -8.27 4.51 2.96
N GLU A 77 -7.61 4.31 1.83
CA GLU A 77 -8.21 3.61 0.69
C GLU A 77 -8.54 2.14 1.04
N SER A 78 -7.62 1.46 1.74
CA SER A 78 -7.84 0.08 2.20
C SER A 78 -9.03 -0.03 3.17
N GLN A 79 -9.20 0.94 4.08
CA GLN A 79 -10.36 0.99 4.97
C GLN A 79 -11.67 1.18 4.19
N ASN A 80 -11.70 2.12 3.23
CA ASN A 80 -12.87 2.35 2.40
C ASN A 80 -13.29 1.09 1.62
N GLN A 81 -12.32 0.37 1.04
CA GLN A 81 -12.60 -0.87 0.32
C GLN A 81 -13.22 -1.96 1.22
N LYS A 82 -12.76 -2.05 2.48
CA LYS A 82 -13.35 -2.97 3.46
C LYS A 82 -14.80 -2.61 3.79
N GLU A 83 -15.07 -1.33 4.02
CA GLU A 83 -16.43 -0.84 4.29
C GLU A 83 -17.37 -1.10 3.10
N ASP A 84 -16.90 -0.85 1.87
CA ASP A 84 -17.71 -1.04 0.68
C ASP A 84 -18.01 -2.52 0.43
N THR A 85 -17.04 -3.40 0.71
CA THR A 85 -17.25 -4.85 0.68
C THR A 85 -18.33 -5.26 1.69
N GLN A 86 -18.29 -4.74 2.92
CA GLN A 86 -19.32 -5.02 3.94
C GLN A 86 -20.70 -4.51 3.54
N LYS A 87 -20.79 -3.31 2.93
CA LYS A 87 -22.06 -2.77 2.40
C LYS A 87 -22.60 -3.67 1.29
N ILE A 88 -21.76 -4.13 0.36
CA ILE A 88 -22.14 -5.04 -0.72
C ILE A 88 -22.67 -6.38 -0.15
N GLU A 89 -21.97 -6.97 0.82
CA GLU A 89 -22.42 -8.22 1.47
C GLU A 89 -23.75 -8.03 2.23
N THR A 90 -23.96 -6.86 2.83
CA THR A 90 -25.23 -6.50 3.48
C THR A 90 -26.36 -6.41 2.45
N ILE A 91 -26.13 -5.74 1.32
CA ILE A 91 -27.12 -5.62 0.23
C ILE A 91 -27.45 -7.01 -0.35
N LYS A 92 -26.45 -7.85 -0.63
CA LYS A 92 -26.66 -9.23 -1.09
C LYS A 92 -27.53 -10.01 -0.11
N SER A 93 -27.22 -9.92 1.18
CA SER A 93 -27.98 -10.59 2.23
C SER A 93 -29.42 -10.09 2.33
N GLN A 94 -29.68 -8.80 2.08
CA GLN A 94 -31.03 -8.24 2.03
C GLN A 94 -31.79 -8.72 0.79
N LEU A 95 -31.16 -8.72 -0.40
CA LEU A 95 -31.79 -9.18 -1.64
C LEU A 95 -32.18 -10.66 -1.59
N LEU A 96 -31.34 -11.52 -0.99
CA LEU A 96 -31.64 -12.94 -0.79
C LEU A 96 -32.92 -13.15 0.03
N LYS A 97 -33.21 -12.26 1.01
CA LYS A 97 -34.44 -12.30 1.81
C LYS A 97 -35.70 -11.89 1.03
N PHE A 98 -35.57 -11.21 -0.10
CA PHE A 98 -36.69 -10.85 -0.97
C PHE A 98 -37.00 -11.92 -2.02
N THR A 99 -36.04 -12.81 -2.31
CA THR A 99 -36.17 -13.90 -3.28
C THR A 99 -36.55 -15.25 -2.65
N GLN A 100 -36.68 -15.31 -1.32
CA GLN A 100 -37.19 -16.45 -0.54
C GLN A 100 -38.61 -16.17 -0.07
#